data_AF-A0A967KJC9-F1
#
_entry.id   AF-A0A967KJC9-F1
#
_cell.length_a   1.000
_cell.length_b   1.000
_cell.length_c   1.000
_cell.angle_alpha   90.00
_cell.angle_beta   90.00
_cell.angle_gamma   90.00
#
_symmetry.space_group_name_H-M   'P 1'
#
loop_
_entity.id
_entity.type
_entity.pdbx_description
1 polymer ?
#
loop_
_entity_poly.entity_id
_entity_poly.type
_entity_poly.pdbx_seq_one_letter_code
_entity_poly.pdbx_strand_id
1 'polypeptide(L)' 'SRKETVAPAENAHRAITPGHIAYVSHELGRAIKWDPKKEEVVGDEKAQKALNALPFRGDWKI' A
#
# COMPACT_ATOMS: atom_id res chain seq x y z
N SER A 1 -23.77 -9.79 -21.06
CA SER A 1 -23.93 -8.64 -20.15
C SER A 1 -22.59 -7.94 -20.04
N ARG A 2 -22.54 -6.60 -20.12
CA ARG A 2 -21.32 -5.78 -19.97
C ARG A 2 -21.44 -4.77 -18.81
N LYS A 3 -22.33 -5.07 -17.86
CA LYS A 3 -22.55 -4.22 -16.70
C LYS A 3 -21.40 -4.38 -15.72
N GLU A 4 -21.10 -3.31 -15.02
CA GLU A 4 -20.11 -3.28 -13.95
C GLU A 4 -20.45 -4.30 -12.86
N THR A 5 -19.43 -4.94 -12.30
CA THR A 5 -19.56 -5.89 -11.20
C THR A 5 -19.82 -5.16 -9.87
N VAL A 6 -20.43 -5.84 -8.91
CA VAL A 6 -20.62 -5.29 -7.55
C VAL A 6 -19.31 -4.88 -6.86
N ALA A 7 -18.20 -5.53 -7.24
CA ALA A 7 -16.85 -5.16 -6.86
C ALA A 7 -16.01 -4.93 -8.12
N PRO A 8 -15.90 -3.68 -8.61
CA PRO A 8 -15.04 -3.34 -9.73
C PRO A 8 -13.57 -3.64 -9.39
N ALA A 9 -12.80 -4.10 -10.38
CA ALA A 9 -11.41 -4.50 -10.18
C ALA A 9 -10.54 -3.37 -9.63
N GLU A 10 -10.74 -2.13 -10.09
CA GLU A 10 -10.00 -0.98 -9.58
C GLU A 10 -10.29 -0.72 -8.10
N ASN A 11 -11.56 -0.75 -7.70
CA ASN A 11 -11.94 -0.54 -6.30
C ASN A 11 -11.36 -1.64 -5.40
N ALA A 12 -11.43 -2.90 -5.85
CA ALA A 12 -10.86 -4.02 -5.11
C ALA A 12 -9.32 -3.91 -5.00
N HIS A 13 -8.64 -3.49 -6.06
CA HIS A 13 -7.20 -3.27 -6.05
C HIS A 13 -6.81 -2.12 -5.11
N ARG A 14 -7.50 -0.98 -5.16
CA ARG A 14 -7.22 0.17 -4.29
C ARG A 14 -7.56 -0.08 -2.82
N ALA A 15 -8.44 -1.04 -2.52
CA ALA A 15 -8.82 -1.36 -1.15
C ALA A 15 -7.65 -1.92 -0.31
N ILE A 16 -6.58 -2.43 -0.93
CA ILE A 16 -5.43 -2.97 -0.19
C ILE A 16 -4.53 -1.87 0.39
N THR A 17 -4.50 -0.68 -0.23
CA THR A 17 -3.65 0.45 0.18
C THR A 17 -3.79 0.80 1.67
N PRO A 18 -5.00 1.01 2.24
CA PRO A 18 -5.14 1.27 3.68
C PRO A 18 -4.68 0.08 4.55
N GLY A 19 -4.82 -1.16 4.08
CA GLY A 19 -4.34 -2.35 4.79
C GLY A 19 -2.82 -2.36 4.95
N HIS A 20 -2.08 -2.06 3.87
CA HIS A 20 -0.62 -1.95 3.93
C HIS A 20 -0.15 -0.78 4.80
N ILE A 21 -0.81 0.38 4.72
CA ILE A 21 -0.48 1.54 5.58
C ILE A 21 -0.70 1.20 7.05
N ALA A 22 -1.79 0.50 7.38
CA ALA A 22 -2.09 0.06 8.74
C ALA A 22 -1.02 -0.91 9.26
N TYR A 23 -0.58 -1.87 8.42
CA TYR A 23 0.51 -2.77 8.74
C TYR A 23 1.81 -2.00 9.06
N VAL A 24 2.23 -1.06 8.19
CA VAL A 24 3.46 -0.28 8.45
C VAL A 24 3.31 0.60 9.70
N SER A 25 2.13 1.16 9.95
CA SER A 25 1.85 1.95 11.16
C SER A 25 1.97 1.11 12.42
N HIS A 26 1.48 -0.13 12.38
CA HIS A 26 1.63 -1.10 13.46
C HIS A 26 3.11 -1.45 13.70
N GLU A 27 3.84 -1.82 12.65
CA GLU A 27 5.26 -2.20 12.73
C GLU A 27 6.15 -1.07 13.28
N LEU A 28 5.84 0.19 12.96
CA LEU A 28 6.58 1.36 13.46
C LEU A 28 6.10 1.86 14.83
N GLY A 29 4.98 1.34 15.34
CA GLY A 29 4.38 1.73 16.62
C GLY A 29 3.86 3.18 16.65
N ARG A 30 3.55 3.78 15.50
CA ARG A 30 3.09 5.18 15.40
C ARG A 30 2.25 5.43 14.15
N ALA A 31 1.45 6.49 14.19
CA ALA A 31 0.66 6.92 13.04
C ALA A 31 1.55 7.40 11.88
N ILE A 32 1.08 7.17 10.65
CA ILE A 32 1.75 7.55 9.40
C ILE A 32 0.81 8.43 8.60
N LYS A 33 1.35 9.49 7.97
CA LYS A 33 0.59 10.37 7.08
C LYS A 33 0.75 9.92 5.63
N TRP A 34 -0.36 9.75 4.93
CA TRP A 34 -0.40 9.26 3.55
C TRP A 34 -0.99 10.30 2.59
N ASP A 35 -0.38 10.46 1.42
CA ASP A 35 -0.93 11.21 0.29
C ASP A 35 -1.55 10.24 -0.73
N PRO A 36 -2.89 10.13 -0.82
CA PRO A 36 -3.55 9.20 -1.74
C PRO A 36 -3.47 9.62 -3.20
N LYS A 37 -3.05 10.85 -3.51
CA LYS A 37 -2.87 11.30 -4.91
C LYS A 37 -1.50 10.93 -5.45
N LYS A 38 -0.47 11.05 -4.61
CA LYS A 38 0.90 10.69 -4.96
C LYS A 38 1.25 9.23 -4.65
N GLU A 39 0.44 8.60 -3.81
CA GLU A 39 0.69 7.27 -3.26
C GLU A 39 2.03 7.22 -2.50
N GLU A 40 2.24 8.21 -1.63
CA GLU A 40 3.47 8.37 -0.85
C GLU A 40 3.19 8.67 0.62
N VAL A 41 4.09 8.20 1.47
CA VAL A 41 4.16 8.58 2.87
C VAL A 41 4.76 9.99 2.98
N VAL A 42 4.06 10.87 3.70
CA VAL A 42 4.41 12.27 3.84
C VAL A 42 5.42 12.47 4.97
N GLY A 43 6.64 12.89 4.62
CA GLY A 43 7.65 13.35 5.59
C GLY A 43 8.28 12.24 6.44
N ASP A 44 8.17 10.98 6.03
CA ASP A 44 8.65 9.83 6.80
C ASP A 44 9.27 8.77 5.87
N GLU A 45 10.56 8.97 5.59
CA GLU A 45 11.35 8.08 4.72
C GLU A 45 11.44 6.65 5.25
N LYS A 46 11.41 6.47 6.59
CA LYS A 46 11.49 5.13 7.19
C LYS A 46 10.21 4.35 6.87
N ALA A 47 9.05 4.97 7.03
CA ALA A 47 7.78 4.39 6.63
C ALA A 47 7.68 4.17 5.12
N GLN A 48 8.12 5.12 4.28
CA GLN A 48 8.13 4.96 2.83
C GLN A 48 8.97 3.75 2.41
N LYS A 49 10.17 3.58 3.00
CA LYS A 49 11.04 2.42 2.73
C LYS A 49 10.41 1.12 3.20
N ALA A 50 9.77 1.09 4.37
CA ALA A 50 9.09 -0.09 4.88
C ALA A 50 7.89 -0.49 4.00
N LEU A 51 7.12 0.48 3.51
CA LEU A 51 5.99 0.24 2.61
C LEU A 51 6.44 -0.33 1.25
N ASN A 52 7.58 0.11 0.75
CA ASN A 52 8.15 -0.34 -0.52
C ASN A 52 9.07 -1.57 -0.37
N ALA A 53 9.20 -2.12 0.84
CA ALA A 53 10.03 -3.30 1.07
C ALA A 53 9.34 -4.53 0.47
N LEU A 54 9.88 -5.01 -0.66
CA LEU A 54 9.43 -6.23 -1.34
C LEU A 54 10.53 -7.28 -1.23
N PRO A 55 10.56 -8.09 -0.15
CA PRO A 55 11.46 -9.23 -0.09
C PRO A 55 10.99 -10.28 -1.10
N PHE A 56 11.58 -10.27 -2.29
CA PHE A 56 11.30 -11.26 -3.32
C PHE A 56 11.73 -12.66 -2.85
N ARG A 57 11.02 -13.68 -3.34
CA ARG A 57 11.34 -15.06 -3.04
C ARG A 57 12.61 -15.48 -3.80
N GLY A 58 13.70 -15.71 -3.08
CA GLY A 58 14.98 -16.13 -3.68
C GLY A 58 15.57 -15.03 -4.57
N ASP A 59 16.07 -15.40 -5.75
CA ASP A 59 16.76 -14.48 -6.67
C ASP A 59 15.83 -13.70 -7.62
N TRP A 60 14.53 -13.65 -7.33
CA TRP A 60 13.55 -12.96 -8.17
C TRP A 60 13.78 -11.44 -8.10
N LYS A 61 13.71 -10.78 -9.26
CA LYS A 61 13.87 -9.32 -9.42
C LYS A 61 12.82 -8.81 -10.42
N ILE A 62 12.31 -7.60 -10.17
CA ILE A 62 11.50 -6.82 -11.12
C ILE A 62 12.43 -6.12 -12.11
#